data_AF-A0A3B4Y2A1-F1
#
_entry.id   AF-A0A3B4Y2A1-F1
#
_cell.length_a   1.000
_cell.length_b   1.000
_cell.length_c   1.000
_cell.angle_alpha   90.00
_cell.angle_beta   90.00
_cell.angle_gamma   90.00
#
_symmetry.space_group_name_H-M   'P 1'
#
loop_
_entity.id
_entity.type
_entity.pdbx_description
1 polymer ?
#
loop_
_entity_poly.entity_id
_entity_poly.type
_entity_poly.pdbx_seq_one_letter_code
_entity_poly.pdbx_strand_id
1 'polypeptide(L)'
;TQMGYETWILLGLPWISLSKSAPCHPNPCRNGGLCEESPTGFVCHCPEGFGGLFCDSRVDFDCMSYSCQEEQICNAGERVRT
;
A
#
# COMPACT_ATOMS: atom_id res chain seq x y z
N THR A 1 13.80 -17.22 10.99
CA THR A 1 12.91 -16.22 11.60
C THR A 1 13.76 -15.18 12.31
N GLN A 2 13.51 -13.89 12.03
CA GLN A 2 14.09 -12.72 12.70
C GLN A 2 15.63 -12.64 12.80
N MET A 3 16.30 -12.21 11.71
CA MET A 3 17.69 -11.72 11.79
C MET A 3 17.65 -10.21 11.60
N GLY A 4 17.94 -9.41 12.62
CA GLY A 4 17.94 -7.97 12.39
C GLY A 4 18.36 -6.98 13.45
N TYR A 5 18.56 -7.31 14.74
CA TYR A 5 18.96 -6.24 15.69
C TYR A 5 19.72 -6.63 16.96
N GLU A 6 20.11 -7.90 17.19
CA GLU A 6 20.62 -8.31 18.52
C GLU A 6 22.11 -8.69 18.57
N THR A 7 23.01 -7.90 17.96
CA THR A 7 24.46 -8.07 18.18
C THR A 7 25.26 -6.77 18.35
N TRP A 8 24.62 -5.59 18.32
CA TRP A 8 25.32 -4.29 18.22
C TRP A 8 25.33 -3.42 19.48
N ILE A 9 24.93 -3.93 20.66
CA ILE A 9 24.82 -3.09 21.88
C ILE A 9 26.19 -2.83 22.56
N LEU A 10 27.27 -3.55 22.23
CA LEU A 10 28.50 -3.55 23.06
C LEU A 10 29.66 -2.64 22.60
N LEU A 11 29.55 -1.90 21.49
CA LEU A 11 30.67 -1.08 20.98
C LEU A 11 30.48 0.45 21.03
N GLY A 12 29.63 0.95 21.94
CA GLY A 12 29.79 2.28 22.54
C GLY A 12 30.14 3.47 21.63
N LEU A 13 29.61 3.52 20.40
CA LEU A 13 29.80 4.63 19.47
C LEU A 13 28.45 5.00 18.86
N PRO A 14 28.03 6.27 18.89
CA PRO A 14 26.77 6.74 18.33
C PRO A 14 26.99 7.01 16.83
N TRP A 15 27.35 5.99 16.07
CA TRP A 15 27.59 6.14 14.64
C TRP A 15 26.25 6.06 13.92
N ILE A 16 25.69 7.25 13.69
CA ILE A 16 24.99 7.63 12.45
C ILE A 16 24.00 6.57 12.02
N SER A 17 22.74 6.75 12.41
CA SER A 17 21.57 6.09 11.86
C SER A 17 21.77 5.85 10.37
N LEU A 18 22.27 4.67 10.01
CA LEU A 18 22.35 4.22 8.63
C LEU A 18 20.91 4.22 8.20
N SER A 19 20.57 5.23 7.41
CA SER A 19 19.26 5.45 6.85
C SER A 19 18.84 4.14 6.23
N LYS A 20 18.09 3.35 6.99
CA LYS A 20 17.36 2.22 6.46
C LYS A 20 16.49 2.89 5.42
N SER A 21 16.86 2.74 4.16
CA SER A 21 16.00 3.11 3.03
C SER A 21 14.84 2.14 3.11
N ALA A 22 13.91 2.46 4.01
CA ALA A 22 12.62 1.85 4.11
C ALA A 22 11.94 2.22 2.79
N PRO A 23 11.61 1.25 1.92
CA PRO A 23 11.01 1.56 0.64
C PRO A 23 9.65 2.28 0.79
N CYS A 24 9.06 2.27 1.99
CA CYS A 24 7.89 3.05 2.38
C CYS A 24 8.20 4.39 3.08
N HIS A 25 9.46 4.84 3.17
CA HIS A 25 9.82 6.10 3.83
C HIS A 25 10.68 7.03 2.95
N PRO A 26 10.16 8.22 2.57
CA PRO A 26 8.78 8.68 2.77
C PRO A 26 7.78 7.83 1.96
N ASN A 27 6.50 7.78 2.39
CA ASN A 27 5.49 6.95 1.75
C ASN A 27 5.40 7.28 0.23
N PRO A 28 5.73 6.33 -0.67
CA PRO A 28 5.70 6.56 -2.12
C PRO A 28 4.28 6.53 -2.69
N CYS A 29 3.31 5.94 -1.99
CA CYS A 29 1.93 5.80 -2.45
C CYS A 29 1.18 7.14 -2.36
N ARG A 30 0.46 7.49 -3.43
CA ARG A 30 -0.33 8.72 -3.55
C ARG A 30 -1.79 8.50 -3.17
N ASN A 31 -2.54 9.60 -3.11
CA ASN A 31 -4.00 9.61 -2.89
C ASN A 31 -4.48 8.88 -1.62
N GLY A 32 -3.61 8.77 -0.60
CA GLY A 32 -3.92 8.07 0.65
C GLY A 32 -3.67 6.56 0.62
N GLY A 33 -2.93 6.05 -0.37
CA GLY A 33 -2.52 4.64 -0.42
C GLY A 33 -1.64 4.22 0.76
N LEU A 34 -1.86 2.99 1.23
CA LEU A 34 -1.06 2.38 2.29
C LEU A 34 0.16 1.69 1.68
N CYS A 35 1.36 2.03 2.15
CA CYS A 35 2.59 1.37 1.72
C CYS A 35 2.92 0.19 2.64
N GLU A 36 3.14 -0.96 2.03
CA GLU A 36 3.60 -2.18 2.71
C GLU A 36 5.00 -2.56 2.22
N GLU A 37 5.93 -2.75 3.15
CA GLU A 37 7.28 -3.20 2.83
C GLU A 37 7.26 -4.69 2.46
N SER A 38 7.91 -5.03 1.34
CA SER A 38 8.05 -6.40 0.86
C SER A 38 9.54 -6.79 0.81
N PRO A 39 9.88 -8.09 0.86
CA PRO A 39 11.27 -8.54 0.78
C PRO A 39 12.04 -8.07 -0.46
N THR A 40 11.31 -7.78 -1.54
CA THR A 40 11.85 -7.33 -2.83
C THR A 40 11.58 -5.84 -3.12
N GLY A 41 10.95 -5.08 -2.21
CA GLY A 41 10.58 -3.68 -2.46
C GLY A 41 9.42 -3.17 -1.59
N PHE A 42 8.44 -2.52 -2.22
CA PHE A 42 7.21 -2.07 -1.57
C PHE A 42 5.99 -2.38 -2.44
N VAL A 43 4.82 -2.44 -1.80
CA VAL A 43 3.53 -2.57 -2.45
C VAL A 43 2.62 -1.45 -1.94
N CYS A 44 1.93 -0.78 -2.87
CA CYS A 44 0.93 0.22 -2.53
C CYS A 44 -0.47 -0.39 -2.57
N HIS A 45 -1.17 -0.36 -1.45
CA HIS A 45 -2.59 -0.67 -1.37
C HIS A 45 -3.39 0.60 -1.65
N CYS A 46 -4.00 0.65 -2.84
CA CYS A 46 -4.71 1.83 -3.30
C CYS A 46 -6.16 1.86 -2.79
N PRO A 47 -6.68 3.05 -2.45
CA PRO A 47 -8.10 3.22 -2.15
C PRO A 47 -8.96 3.05 -3.39
N GLU A 48 -10.26 2.84 -3.19
CA GLU A 48 -11.24 2.72 -4.26
C GLU A 48 -11.16 3.92 -5.23
N GLY A 49 -11.23 3.64 -6.52
CA GLY A 49 -11.12 4.66 -7.57
C GLY A 49 -9.69 5.01 -8.00
N PHE A 50 -8.66 4.36 -7.41
CA PHE A 50 -7.26 4.59 -7.77
C PHE A 50 -6.50 3.29 -8.03
N GLY A 51 -5.48 3.36 -8.88
CA GLY A 51 -4.63 2.23 -9.23
C GLY A 51 -3.25 2.66 -9.71
N GLY A 52 -2.52 1.70 -10.28
CA GLY A 52 -1.12 1.88 -10.64
C GLY A 52 -0.15 1.57 -9.48
N LEU A 53 1.15 1.59 -9.77
CA LEU A 53 2.20 1.23 -8.79
C LEU A 53 2.23 2.18 -7.59
N PHE A 54 1.83 3.44 -7.80
CA PHE A 54 1.86 4.50 -6.78
C PHE A 54 0.46 5.04 -6.46
N CYS A 55 -0.62 4.37 -6.86
CA CYS A 55 -1.99 4.88 -6.71
C CYS A 55 -2.19 6.26 -7.35
N ASP A 56 -1.47 6.57 -8.42
CA ASP A 56 -1.45 7.86 -9.10
C ASP A 56 -2.46 7.94 -10.24
N SER A 57 -2.88 6.79 -10.79
CA SER A 57 -3.93 6.74 -11.80
C SER A 57 -5.30 6.62 -11.15
N ARG A 58 -6.28 7.38 -11.66
CA ARG A 58 -7.69 7.14 -11.36
C ARG A 58 -8.15 5.93 -12.16
N VAL A 59 -8.77 4.97 -11.48
CA VAL A 59 -9.35 3.78 -12.09
C VAL A 59 -10.83 3.81 -11.79
N ASP A 60 -11.64 4.00 -12.82
CA ASP A 60 -13.09 3.94 -12.69
C ASP A 60 -13.49 2.48 -12.60
N PHE A 61 -13.71 2.01 -11.38
CA PHE A 61 -14.29 0.70 -11.09
C PHE A 61 -15.80 0.78 -11.37
N ASP A 62 -16.16 0.63 -12.65
CA ASP A 62 -17.56 0.53 -13.02
C ASP A 62 -18.08 -0.89 -12.74
N CYS A 63 -19.15 -0.96 -11.95
CA CYS A 63 -19.89 -2.18 -11.59
C CYS A 63 -20.61 -2.82 -12.80
N MET A 64 -20.28 -2.38 -14.02
CA MET A 64 -20.72 -3.02 -15.26
C MET A 64 -19.73 -4.06 -15.79
N SER A 65 -18.51 -4.15 -15.24
CA SER A 65 -17.47 -5.06 -15.76
C SER A 65 -17.43 -6.44 -15.05
N TYR A 66 -17.82 -6.52 -13.79
CA TYR A 66 -17.98 -7.77 -13.05
C TYR A 66 -19.47 -8.04 -12.87
N SER A 67 -19.94 -9.13 -13.45
CA SER A 67 -21.29 -9.64 -13.20
C SER A 67 -21.38 -10.01 -11.73
N CYS A 68 -22.29 -9.39 -10.98
CA CYS A 68 -22.57 -9.72 -9.58
C CYS A 68 -23.01 -11.19 -9.51
N GLN A 69 -22.10 -12.09 -9.17
CA GLN A 69 -22.43 -13.46 -8.80
C GLN A 69 -22.68 -13.48 -7.30
N GLU A 70 -23.76 -14.18 -6.93
CA GLU A 70 -24.45 -14.08 -5.64
C GLU A 70 -23.49 -14.06 -4.44
N GLU A 71 -23.71 -13.07 -3.56
CA GLU A 71 -23.04 -12.83 -2.27
C GLU A 71 -21.83 -11.86 -2.23
N GLN A 72 -21.60 -11.04 -3.25
CA GLN A 72 -20.73 -9.86 -3.14
C GLN A 72 -21.54 -8.56 -3.22
N ILE A 73 -21.54 -7.78 -2.12
CA ILE A 73 -22.25 -6.49 -2.02
C ILE A 73 -21.50 -5.46 -2.87
N CYS A 74 -22.11 -5.00 -3.97
CA CYS A 74 -21.58 -3.90 -4.78
C CYS A 74 -22.17 -2.56 -4.32
N ASN A 75 -21.33 -1.66 -3.81
CA ASN A 75 -21.72 -0.26 -3.57
C ASN A 75 -20.62 0.67 -4.09
N ALA A 76 -20.73 1.10 -5.35
CA ALA A 76 -20.02 2.26 -5.89
C ALA A 76 -21.07 3.26 -6.41
N GLY A 77 -21.51 4.16 -5.52
CA GLY A 77 -22.45 5.24 -5.80
C GLY A 77 -23.92 4.81 -5.88
N GLU A 78 -24.72 5.19 -4.89
CA GLU A 78 -26.18 5.20 -5.05
C GLU A 78 -26.54 6.05 -6.29
N ARG A 79 -27.14 5.40 -7.30
CA ARG A 79 -28.29 5.94 -8.05
C ARG A 79 -29.02 4.81 -8.77
N VAL A 80 -29.80 4.04 -8.01
CA VAL A 80 -31.01 3.42 -8.55
C VAL A 80 -31.96 4.57 -8.90
N ARG A 81 -32.00 4.96 -10.17
CA ARG A 81 -33.15 5.72 -10.68
C ARG A 81 -34.12 4.69 -11.22
N THR A 82 -35.20 4.50 -10.47
CA THR A 82 -36.47 3.91 -10.93
C THR A 82 -36.90 4.46 -12.27
#